data_AF-A0A7Y8JYZ8-F1
#
_entry.id   AF-A0A7Y8JYZ8-F1
#
_cell.length_a   1.000
_cell.length_b   1.000
_cell.length_c   1.000
_cell.angle_alpha   90.00
_cell.angle_beta   90.00
_cell.angle_gamma   90.00
#
_symmetry.space_group_name_H-M   'P 1'
#
loop_
_entity.id
_entity.type
_entity.pdbx_description
1 polymer ?
#
loop_
_entity_poly.entity_id
_entity_poly.type
_entity_poly.pdbx_seq_one_letter_code
_entity_poly.pdbx_strand_id
1 'polypeptide(L)'
;MEHAMSTAESPPPRGKIIMMAVIAGAVVTNIYCTQPVLPLIASDMAVAVSTVNLVAGAALLGFATGLALLLPIGDRFDRRKLVLGQIALAFCFALAAAFAPSIGALIGASFGLGMVSCVPQHLVPFAAVMSQPHERGRNVGTVVSGIMLGILLGRTISGVVGEVYGWRAVYAMEAAFMIPVWCIAARLLPPGVPSSNLSYPRLLASLWPLMRDNSPIRQSMMVQALLWACFNAFWVNLAGLLANGPWHLGSAWAGAFGIIGAVGAFAASYG
;
A
#
# COMPACT_ATOMS: atom_id res chain seq x y z
N MET A 1 -39.41 25.66 -14.18
CA MET A 1 -38.87 26.27 -12.96
C MET A 1 -39.27 25.37 -11.79
N GLU A 2 -38.32 25.10 -10.90
CA GLU A 2 -38.50 24.44 -9.59
C GLU A 2 -38.99 22.97 -9.58
N HIS A 3 -38.04 22.04 -9.67
CA HIS A 3 -37.93 20.97 -8.67
C HIS A 3 -36.47 20.53 -8.56
N ALA A 4 -35.66 21.43 -8.01
CA ALA A 4 -34.34 21.14 -7.48
C ALA A 4 -34.46 21.06 -5.95
N MET A 5 -34.39 19.84 -5.42
CA MET A 5 -33.90 19.54 -4.07
C MET A 5 -33.19 18.19 -4.22
N SER A 6 -31.97 18.18 -4.76
CA SER A 6 -30.76 18.19 -3.93
C SER A 6 -30.97 17.37 -2.66
N THR A 7 -30.92 16.04 -2.80
CA THR A 7 -30.54 15.19 -1.68
C THR A 7 -29.11 15.59 -1.32
N ALA A 8 -28.99 16.55 -0.40
CA ALA A 8 -27.73 16.89 0.22
C ALA A 8 -27.22 15.62 0.91
N GLU A 9 -26.36 14.88 0.21
CA GLU A 9 -25.61 13.77 0.78
C GLU A 9 -24.78 14.37 1.92
N SER A 10 -25.24 14.16 3.15
CA SER A 10 -24.58 14.58 4.36
C SER A 10 -23.10 14.17 4.30
N PRO A 11 -22.15 15.08 4.62
CA PRO A 11 -20.73 14.80 4.47
C PRO A 11 -20.38 13.52 5.24
N PRO A 12 -19.47 12.68 4.71
CA PRO A 12 -19.04 11.49 5.43
C PRO A 12 -18.51 11.95 6.80
N PRO A 13 -19.02 11.38 7.91
CA PRO A 13 -18.53 11.76 9.22
C PRO A 13 -17.02 11.60 9.24
N ARG A 14 -16.28 12.61 9.73
CA ARG A 14 -14.80 12.68 9.72
C ARG A 14 -14.12 11.36 10.12
N GLY A 15 -14.76 10.57 10.99
CA GLY A 15 -14.32 9.22 11.35
C GLY A 15 -14.16 8.25 10.17
N LYS A 16 -14.99 8.31 9.12
CA LYS A 16 -14.86 7.46 7.93
C LYS A 16 -13.57 7.75 7.16
N ILE A 17 -13.20 9.03 6.98
CA ILE A 17 -11.98 9.43 6.27
C ILE A 17 -10.73 9.00 7.06
N ILE A 18 -10.70 9.26 8.37
CA ILE A 18 -9.59 8.84 9.24
C ILE A 18 -9.41 7.32 9.17
N MET A 19 -10.51 6.58 9.19
CA MET A 19 -10.45 5.13 9.17
C MET A 19 -10.03 4.58 7.80
N MET A 20 -10.41 5.24 6.70
CA MET A 20 -9.84 4.95 5.37
C MET A 20 -8.33 5.20 5.35
N ALA A 21 -7.86 6.25 6.01
CA ALA A 21 -6.44 6.52 6.18
C ALA A 21 -5.73 5.40 6.98
N VAL A 22 -6.37 4.90 8.05
CA VAL A 22 -5.86 3.77 8.85
C VAL A 22 -5.83 2.48 8.03
N ILE A 23 -6.89 2.12 7.32
CA ILE A 23 -6.93 0.92 6.47
C ILE A 23 -5.87 1.03 5.36
N ALA A 24 -5.78 2.19 4.71
CA ALA A 24 -4.80 2.42 3.65
C ALA A 24 -3.36 2.31 4.19
N GLY A 25 -3.07 2.94 5.33
CA GLY A 25 -1.79 2.85 6.01
C GLY A 25 -1.45 1.44 6.50
N ALA A 26 -2.44 0.69 6.97
CA ALA A 26 -2.26 -0.67 7.43
C ALA A 26 -2.05 -1.68 6.30
N VAL A 27 -2.75 -1.54 5.17
CA VAL A 27 -2.58 -2.50 4.06
C VAL A 27 -1.28 -2.24 3.31
N VAL A 28 -0.83 -0.98 3.22
CA VAL A 28 0.38 -0.63 2.47
C VAL A 28 1.66 -1.15 3.16
N THR A 29 1.65 -1.37 4.48
CA THR A 29 2.81 -1.89 5.23
C THR A 29 3.28 -3.23 4.70
N ASN A 30 2.37 -4.09 4.25
CA ASN A 30 2.66 -5.40 3.66
C ASN A 30 3.73 -5.37 2.56
N ILE A 31 3.80 -4.29 1.78
CA ILE A 31 4.78 -4.14 0.68
C ILE A 31 6.15 -3.72 1.21
N TYR A 32 6.18 -2.91 2.28
CA TYR A 32 7.38 -2.19 2.72
C TYR A 32 8.05 -2.78 3.96
N CYS A 33 7.32 -3.49 4.82
CA CYS A 33 7.85 -4.11 6.04
C CYS A 33 8.89 -5.20 5.74
N THR A 34 8.89 -5.72 4.50
CA THR A 34 9.92 -6.66 4.03
C THR A 34 11.30 -5.99 3.90
N GLN A 35 11.36 -4.69 3.55
CA GLN A 35 12.62 -4.03 3.18
C GLN A 35 13.67 -3.99 4.32
N PRO A 36 13.31 -3.63 5.58
CA PRO A 36 14.26 -3.59 6.68
C PRO A 36 14.81 -4.95 7.10
N VAL A 37 14.08 -6.04 6.78
CA VAL A 37 14.44 -7.41 7.18
C VAL A 37 15.09 -8.22 6.07
N LEU A 38 15.30 -7.65 4.86
CA LEU A 38 16.01 -8.32 3.77
C LEU A 38 17.37 -8.89 4.20
N PRO A 39 18.22 -8.18 4.98
CA PRO A 39 19.49 -8.75 5.43
C PRO A 39 19.32 -9.98 6.33
N LEU A 40 18.27 -10.01 7.16
CA LEU A 40 17.95 -11.13 8.05
C LEU A 40 17.43 -12.34 7.27
N ILE A 41 16.69 -12.12 6.19
CA ILE A 41 16.27 -13.18 5.28
C ILE A 41 17.49 -13.77 4.57
N ALA A 42 18.44 -12.93 4.15
CA ALA A 42 19.67 -13.37 3.48
C ALA A 42 20.53 -14.27 4.37
N SER A 43 20.70 -13.90 5.65
CA SER A 43 21.47 -14.70 6.61
C SER A 43 20.76 -16.01 6.98
N ASP A 44 19.45 -15.97 7.26
CA ASP A 44 18.67 -17.15 7.66
C ASP A 44 18.54 -18.19 6.53
N MET A 45 18.34 -17.75 5.29
CA MET A 45 18.21 -18.64 4.13
C MET A 45 19.54 -18.92 3.41
N ALA A 46 20.67 -18.42 3.92
CA ALA A 46 22.00 -18.59 3.33
C ALA A 46 22.07 -18.27 1.83
N VAL A 47 21.44 -17.16 1.43
CA VAL A 47 21.36 -16.69 0.03
C VAL A 47 21.99 -15.32 -0.12
N ALA A 48 22.45 -15.01 -1.35
CA ALA A 48 23.01 -13.70 -1.64
C ALA A 48 21.96 -12.58 -1.48
N VAL A 49 22.40 -11.42 -1.02
CA VAL A 49 21.54 -10.22 -0.86
C VAL A 49 20.84 -9.84 -2.16
N SER A 50 21.50 -10.04 -3.31
CA SER A 50 20.92 -9.82 -4.64
C SER A 50 19.71 -10.71 -4.92
N THR A 51 19.72 -11.96 -4.45
CA THR A 51 18.59 -12.89 -4.58
C THR A 51 17.44 -12.46 -3.67
N VAL A 52 17.74 -12.01 -2.45
CA VAL A 52 16.71 -11.58 -1.50
C VAL A 52 16.04 -10.28 -1.93
N ASN A 53 16.73 -9.40 -2.65
CA ASN A 53 16.11 -8.23 -3.28
C ASN A 53 14.98 -8.59 -4.25
N LEU A 54 14.97 -9.81 -4.82
CA LEU A 54 13.86 -10.29 -5.64
C LEU A 54 12.57 -10.43 -4.85
N VAL A 55 12.62 -10.63 -3.53
CA VAL A 55 11.42 -10.68 -2.66
C VAL A 55 10.73 -9.32 -2.66
N ALA A 56 11.48 -8.24 -2.41
CA ALA A 56 10.95 -6.87 -2.46
C ALA A 56 10.52 -6.49 -3.88
N GLY A 57 11.30 -6.88 -4.90
CA GLY A 57 10.94 -6.69 -6.30
C GLY A 57 9.65 -7.40 -6.67
N ALA A 58 9.46 -8.63 -6.21
CA ALA A 58 8.25 -9.41 -6.44
C ALA A 58 7.02 -8.78 -5.77
N ALA A 59 7.15 -8.24 -4.56
CA ALA A 59 6.06 -7.48 -3.94
C ALA A 59 5.65 -6.25 -4.77
N LEU A 60 6.62 -5.51 -5.31
CA LEU A 60 6.35 -4.35 -6.18
C LEU A 60 5.73 -4.76 -7.52
N LEU A 61 6.24 -5.82 -8.15
CA LEU A 61 5.65 -6.39 -9.37
C LEU A 61 4.24 -6.90 -9.13
N GLY A 62 4.02 -7.58 -8.01
CA GLY A 62 2.71 -8.02 -7.55
C GLY A 62 1.76 -6.84 -7.42
N PHE A 63 2.17 -5.79 -6.72
CA PHE A 63 1.41 -4.56 -6.57
C PHE A 63 1.07 -3.89 -7.90
N ALA A 64 2.03 -3.76 -8.83
CA ALA A 64 1.77 -3.26 -10.18
C ALA A 64 0.74 -4.14 -10.92
N THR A 65 0.85 -5.46 -10.79
CA THR A 65 -0.11 -6.43 -11.35
C THR A 65 -1.49 -6.26 -10.72
N GLY A 66 -1.56 -6.05 -9.41
CA GLY A 66 -2.79 -5.78 -8.67
C GLY A 66 -3.47 -4.49 -9.11
N LEU A 67 -2.70 -3.44 -9.40
CA LEU A 67 -3.24 -2.20 -9.97
C LEU A 67 -3.79 -2.42 -11.38
N ALA A 68 -3.12 -3.21 -12.22
CA ALA A 68 -3.59 -3.49 -13.56
C ALA A 68 -4.87 -4.37 -13.58
N LEU A 69 -4.97 -5.33 -12.66
CA LEU A 69 -6.03 -6.35 -12.67
C LEU A 69 -7.17 -6.06 -11.70
N LEU A 70 -6.88 -5.73 -10.44
CA LEU A 70 -7.89 -5.59 -9.38
C LEU A 70 -8.53 -4.20 -9.37
N LEU A 71 -7.80 -3.15 -9.79
CA LEU A 71 -8.34 -1.79 -9.83
C LEU A 71 -9.56 -1.69 -10.77
N PRO A 72 -9.53 -2.19 -12.02
CA PRO A 72 -10.69 -2.17 -12.92
C PRO A 72 -11.84 -3.09 -12.46
N ILE A 73 -11.52 -4.20 -11.78
CA ILE A 73 -12.54 -5.10 -11.22
C ILE A 73 -13.34 -4.38 -10.13
N GLY A 74 -12.68 -3.51 -9.34
CA GLY A 74 -13.33 -2.68 -8.32
C GLY A 74 -14.35 -1.67 -8.86
N ASP A 75 -14.37 -1.37 -10.16
CA ASP A 75 -15.36 -0.47 -10.77
C ASP A 75 -16.63 -1.20 -11.23
N ARG A 76 -16.54 -2.53 -11.37
CA ARG A 76 -17.65 -3.39 -11.81
C ARG A 76 -18.29 -4.16 -10.67
N PHE A 77 -17.48 -4.62 -9.71
CA PHE A 77 -17.94 -5.39 -8.57
C PHE A 77 -18.12 -4.51 -7.33
N ASP A 78 -18.82 -5.03 -6.33
CA ASP A 78 -18.97 -4.36 -5.04
C ASP A 78 -17.59 -4.12 -4.42
N ARG A 79 -17.18 -2.84 -4.38
CA ARG A 79 -15.89 -2.38 -3.85
C ARG A 79 -15.64 -2.90 -2.44
N ARG A 80 -16.69 -3.03 -1.62
CA ARG A 80 -16.57 -3.57 -0.27
C ARG A 80 -16.11 -5.02 -0.29
N LYS A 81 -16.73 -5.86 -1.12
CA LYS A 81 -16.36 -7.28 -1.23
C LYS A 81 -14.95 -7.46 -1.76
N LEU A 82 -14.56 -6.62 -2.72
CA LEU A 82 -13.22 -6.63 -3.28
C LEU A 82 -12.16 -6.27 -2.22
N VAL A 83 -12.36 -5.17 -1.48
CA VAL A 83 -11.44 -4.76 -0.40
C VAL A 83 -11.36 -5.81 0.71
N LEU A 84 -12.49 -6.38 1.13
CA LEU A 84 -12.50 -7.46 2.14
C LEU A 84 -11.81 -8.73 1.65
N GLY A 85 -11.99 -9.09 0.38
CA GLY A 85 -11.28 -10.19 -0.25
C GLY A 85 -9.78 -9.95 -0.31
N GLN A 86 -9.36 -8.74 -0.68
CA GLN A 86 -7.95 -8.34 -0.70
C GLN A 86 -7.31 -8.43 0.68
N ILE A 87 -7.95 -7.91 1.73
CA ILE A 87 -7.41 -7.97 3.10
C ILE A 87 -7.35 -9.43 3.59
N ALA A 88 -8.35 -10.26 3.28
CA ALA A 88 -8.34 -11.68 3.65
C ALA A 88 -7.25 -12.45 2.91
N LEU A 89 -7.02 -12.16 1.63
CA LEU A 89 -5.91 -12.75 0.87
C LEU A 89 -4.55 -12.23 1.37
N ALA A 90 -4.47 -10.97 1.80
CA ALA A 90 -3.26 -10.42 2.40
C ALA A 90 -2.87 -11.19 3.68
N PHE A 91 -3.86 -11.51 4.53
CA PHE A 91 -3.66 -12.41 5.67
C PHE A 91 -3.07 -13.77 5.23
N CYS A 92 -3.66 -14.42 4.22
CA CYS A 92 -3.20 -15.72 3.74
C CYS A 92 -1.78 -15.66 3.17
N PHE A 93 -1.47 -14.66 2.34
CA PHE A 93 -0.13 -14.51 1.74
C PHE A 93 0.93 -14.10 2.76
N ALA A 94 0.58 -13.26 3.75
CA ALA A 94 1.48 -12.92 4.85
C ALA A 94 1.78 -14.17 5.70
N LEU A 95 0.78 -15.01 5.97
CA LEU A 95 0.98 -16.28 6.65
C LEU A 95 1.85 -17.25 5.83
N ALA A 96 1.60 -17.34 4.52
CA ALA A 96 2.43 -18.14 3.61
C ALA A 96 3.89 -17.66 3.57
N ALA A 97 4.13 -16.34 3.60
CA ALA A 97 5.46 -15.76 3.69
C ALA A 97 6.13 -16.08 5.05
N ALA A 98 5.39 -16.01 6.16
CA ALA A 98 5.91 -16.35 7.49
C ALA A 98 6.38 -17.82 7.59
N PHE A 99 5.65 -18.73 6.92
CA PHE A 99 5.99 -20.16 6.88
C PHE A 99 6.74 -20.58 5.63
N ALA A 100 7.30 -19.64 4.86
CA ALA A 100 7.98 -19.97 3.62
C ALA A 100 9.20 -20.90 3.88
N PRO A 101 9.24 -22.09 3.26
CA PRO A 101 10.35 -23.04 3.44
C PRO A 101 11.56 -22.71 2.56
N SER A 102 11.39 -21.87 1.53
CA SER A 102 12.44 -21.52 0.58
C SER A 102 12.27 -20.08 0.07
N ILE A 103 13.35 -19.53 -0.50
CA ILE A 103 13.33 -18.18 -1.08
C ILE A 103 12.32 -18.06 -2.24
N GLY A 104 12.14 -19.12 -3.03
CA GLY A 104 11.16 -19.15 -4.11
C GLY A 104 9.72 -19.09 -3.60
N ALA A 105 9.43 -19.82 -2.51
CA ALA A 105 8.11 -19.74 -1.86
C ALA A 105 7.87 -18.34 -1.27
N LEU A 106 8.89 -17.72 -0.69
CA LEU A 106 8.81 -16.37 -0.17
C LEU A 106 8.57 -15.34 -1.29
N ILE A 107 9.29 -15.43 -2.40
CA ILE A 107 9.08 -14.60 -3.60
C ILE A 107 7.64 -14.71 -4.10
N GLY A 108 7.11 -15.93 -4.22
CA GLY A 108 5.73 -16.16 -4.65
C GLY A 108 4.69 -15.59 -3.67
N ALA A 109 4.90 -15.81 -2.37
CA ALA A 109 4.04 -15.25 -1.32
C ALA A 109 4.08 -13.72 -1.31
N SER A 110 5.26 -13.11 -1.43
CA SER A 110 5.43 -11.65 -1.51
C SER A 110 4.81 -11.06 -2.77
N PHE A 111 4.89 -11.74 -3.91
CA PHE A 111 4.17 -11.34 -5.12
C PHE A 111 2.65 -11.32 -4.91
N GLY A 112 2.09 -12.40 -4.35
CA GLY A 112 0.67 -12.47 -4.03
C GLY A 112 0.25 -11.40 -3.03
N LEU A 113 1.03 -11.21 -1.97
CA LEU A 113 0.83 -10.19 -0.95
C LEU A 113 0.84 -8.77 -1.57
N GLY A 114 1.80 -8.49 -2.44
CA GLY A 114 1.87 -7.24 -3.19
C GLY A 114 0.64 -7.01 -4.05
N MET A 115 0.19 -8.03 -4.78
CA MET A 115 -0.98 -7.97 -5.67
C MET A 115 -2.25 -7.56 -4.94
N VAL A 116 -2.46 -8.04 -3.72
CA VAL A 116 -3.67 -7.73 -2.93
C VAL A 116 -3.52 -6.48 -2.07
N SER A 117 -2.31 -5.91 -1.97
CA SER A 117 -2.03 -4.71 -1.17
C SER A 117 -2.36 -3.38 -1.88
N CYS A 118 -3.08 -3.42 -3.02
CA CYS A 118 -3.52 -2.22 -3.75
C CYS A 118 -4.82 -1.57 -3.21
N VAL A 119 -5.25 -1.94 -2.00
CA VAL A 119 -6.41 -1.33 -1.31
C VAL A 119 -6.31 0.21 -1.21
N PRO A 120 -5.16 0.83 -0.87
CA PRO A 120 -5.05 2.29 -0.75
C PRO A 120 -5.51 3.05 -2.01
N GLN A 121 -5.28 2.46 -3.18
CA GLN A 121 -5.60 3.06 -4.49
C GLN A 121 -7.09 3.06 -4.78
N HIS A 122 -7.86 2.18 -4.13
CA HIS A 122 -9.32 2.26 -4.13
C HIS A 122 -9.83 3.32 -3.15
N LEU A 123 -9.17 3.47 -2.00
CA LEU A 123 -9.62 4.34 -0.92
C LEU A 123 -9.39 5.83 -1.22
N VAL A 124 -8.28 6.20 -1.89
CA VAL A 124 -8.00 7.61 -2.21
C VAL A 124 -9.08 8.24 -3.12
N PRO A 125 -9.45 7.66 -4.27
CA PRO A 125 -10.54 8.18 -5.09
C PRO A 125 -11.89 8.11 -4.39
N PHE A 126 -12.13 7.07 -3.58
CA PHE A 126 -13.36 6.94 -2.83
C PHE A 126 -13.54 8.08 -1.82
N ALA A 127 -12.45 8.48 -1.13
CA ALA A 127 -12.46 9.62 -0.23
C ALA A 127 -12.78 10.91 -0.99
N ALA A 128 -12.23 11.09 -2.20
CA ALA A 128 -12.52 12.26 -3.03
C ALA A 128 -13.99 12.33 -3.45
N VAL A 129 -14.57 11.19 -3.89
CA VAL A 129 -15.97 11.12 -4.34
C VAL A 129 -16.95 11.36 -3.19
N MET A 130 -16.67 10.79 -2.00
CA MET A 130 -17.52 11.01 -0.82
C MET A 130 -17.37 12.41 -0.23
N SER A 131 -16.36 13.19 -0.60
CA SER A 131 -16.09 14.50 -0.01
C SER A 131 -16.77 15.64 -0.76
N GLN A 132 -17.26 16.63 0.00
CA GLN A 132 -17.77 17.87 -0.56
C GLN A 132 -16.65 18.62 -1.31
N PRO A 133 -16.96 19.37 -2.39
CA PRO A 133 -15.94 19.99 -3.25
C PRO A 133 -14.88 20.81 -2.50
N HIS A 134 -15.26 21.51 -1.42
CA HIS A 134 -14.37 22.33 -0.62
C HIS A 134 -13.52 21.54 0.41
N GLU A 135 -13.90 20.30 0.75
CA GLU A 135 -13.14 19.44 1.69
C GLU A 135 -12.35 18.32 0.99
N ARG A 136 -12.52 18.16 -0.34
CA ARG A 136 -11.87 17.09 -1.13
C ARG A 136 -10.37 17.04 -0.94
N GLY A 137 -9.69 18.17 -1.07
CA GLY A 137 -8.23 18.25 -0.92
C GLY A 137 -7.77 17.79 0.46
N ARG A 138 -8.43 18.27 1.52
CA ARG A 138 -8.13 17.90 2.91
C ARG A 138 -8.36 16.41 3.19
N ASN A 139 -9.47 15.87 2.72
CA ASN A 139 -9.84 14.47 2.99
C ASN A 139 -8.96 13.49 2.19
N VAL A 140 -8.63 13.81 0.94
CA VAL A 140 -7.63 13.06 0.16
C VAL A 140 -6.26 13.14 0.83
N GLY A 141 -5.84 14.34 1.23
CA GLY A 141 -4.60 14.56 1.97
C GLY A 141 -4.52 13.71 3.23
N THR A 142 -5.61 13.63 4.01
CA THR A 142 -5.68 12.79 5.23
C THR A 142 -5.42 11.32 4.92
N VAL A 143 -6.00 10.77 3.85
CA VAL A 143 -5.78 9.37 3.45
C VAL A 143 -4.34 9.16 3.00
N VAL A 144 -3.80 10.07 2.19
CA VAL A 144 -2.41 10.01 1.73
C VAL A 144 -1.42 10.13 2.90
N SER A 145 -1.68 10.99 3.87
CA SER A 145 -0.89 11.10 5.10
C SER A 145 -0.93 9.79 5.91
N GLY A 146 -2.10 9.13 5.99
CA GLY A 146 -2.20 7.80 6.61
C GLY A 146 -1.38 6.73 5.91
N ILE A 147 -1.34 6.74 4.57
CA ILE A 147 -0.47 5.86 3.78
C ILE A 147 0.99 6.12 4.12
N MET A 148 1.43 7.38 4.10
CA MET A 148 2.80 7.76 4.43
C MET A 148 3.16 7.32 5.85
N LEU A 149 2.31 7.63 6.82
CA LEU A 149 2.52 7.25 8.22
C LEU A 149 2.62 5.73 8.39
N GLY A 150 1.74 4.97 7.71
CA GLY A 150 1.76 3.51 7.71
C GLY A 150 3.06 2.94 7.15
N ILE A 151 3.53 3.43 6.00
CA ILE A 151 4.81 3.00 5.41
C ILE A 151 5.97 3.21 6.38
N LEU A 152 5.97 4.35 7.07
CA LEU A 152 7.09 4.79 7.88
C LEU A 152 7.11 4.07 9.23
N LEU A 153 5.97 4.03 9.93
CA LEU A 153 5.80 3.25 11.16
C LEU A 153 5.99 1.76 10.89
N GLY A 154 5.44 1.24 9.80
CA GLY A 154 5.59 -0.15 9.39
C GLY A 154 7.06 -0.55 9.27
N ARG A 155 7.89 0.27 8.61
CA ARG A 155 9.33 0.03 8.50
C ARG A 155 10.06 0.05 9.84
N THR A 156 9.70 0.99 10.72
CA THR A 156 10.30 1.05 12.07
C THR A 156 9.94 -0.18 12.89
N ILE A 157 8.65 -0.53 12.95
CA ILE A 157 8.16 -1.68 13.70
C ILE A 157 8.73 -2.98 13.12
N SER A 158 8.74 -3.15 11.80
CA SER A 158 9.29 -4.34 11.17
C SER A 158 10.80 -4.48 11.37
N GLY A 159 11.55 -3.37 11.40
CA GLY A 159 12.97 -3.37 11.71
C GLY A 159 13.23 -3.87 13.15
N VAL A 160 12.51 -3.33 14.13
CA VAL A 160 12.64 -3.72 15.54
C VAL A 160 12.20 -5.17 15.78
N VAL A 161 11.02 -5.54 15.26
CA VAL A 161 10.49 -6.90 15.41
C VAL A 161 11.36 -7.91 14.69
N GLY A 162 11.88 -7.56 13.51
CA GLY A 162 12.82 -8.38 12.77
C GLY A 162 14.10 -8.65 13.55
N GLU A 163 14.65 -7.63 14.21
CA GLU A 163 15.88 -7.75 14.99
C GLU A 163 15.72 -8.63 16.23
N VAL A 164 14.59 -8.52 16.94
CA VAL A 164 14.35 -9.24 18.20
C VAL A 164 13.80 -10.65 17.98
N TYR A 165 12.87 -10.81 17.03
CA TYR A 165 12.11 -12.05 16.84
C TYR A 165 12.33 -12.71 15.48
N GLY A 166 13.17 -12.12 14.63
CA GLY A 166 13.46 -12.63 13.29
C GLY A 166 12.47 -12.16 12.22
N TRP A 167 12.85 -12.35 10.96
CA TRP A 167 12.07 -11.88 9.80
C TRP A 167 10.71 -12.57 9.66
N ARG A 168 10.58 -13.84 10.09
CA ARG A 168 9.30 -14.57 10.05
C ARG A 168 8.26 -13.96 10.98
N ALA A 169 8.68 -13.43 12.14
CA ALA A 169 7.80 -12.78 13.09
C ALA A 169 7.18 -11.50 12.51
N VAL A 170 7.90 -10.79 11.63
CA VAL A 170 7.36 -9.61 10.92
C VAL A 170 6.16 -9.99 10.04
N TYR A 171 6.28 -11.05 9.24
CA TYR A 171 5.15 -11.51 8.41
C TYR A 171 4.00 -12.07 9.25
N ALA A 172 4.29 -12.77 10.35
CA ALA A 172 3.26 -13.25 11.27
C ALA A 172 2.52 -12.09 11.96
N MET A 173 3.23 -11.03 12.33
CA MET A 173 2.66 -9.81 12.88
C MET A 173 1.79 -9.09 11.85
N GLU A 174 2.27 -8.92 10.61
CA GLU A 174 1.47 -8.33 9.51
C GLU A 174 0.19 -9.14 9.28
N ALA A 175 0.27 -10.47 9.25
CA ALA A 175 -0.89 -11.34 9.16
C ALA A 175 -1.87 -11.10 10.32
N ALA A 176 -1.39 -11.12 11.57
CA ALA A 176 -2.23 -10.83 12.73
C ALA A 176 -2.89 -9.44 12.65
N PHE A 177 -2.16 -8.44 12.13
CA PHE A 177 -2.65 -7.08 11.96
C PHE A 177 -3.73 -6.95 10.88
N MET A 178 -3.76 -7.84 9.88
CA MET A 178 -4.84 -7.85 8.88
C MET A 178 -6.21 -8.20 9.47
N ILE A 179 -6.28 -8.94 10.59
CA ILE A 179 -7.55 -9.33 11.23
C ILE A 179 -8.35 -8.11 11.74
N PRO A 180 -7.81 -7.23 12.61
CA PRO A 180 -8.53 -6.04 13.03
C PRO A 180 -8.83 -5.10 11.86
N VAL A 181 -7.92 -4.97 10.88
CA VAL A 181 -8.14 -4.17 9.67
C VAL A 181 -9.32 -4.70 8.87
N TRP A 182 -9.44 -6.02 8.72
CA TRP A 182 -10.58 -6.67 8.07
C TRP A 182 -11.88 -6.41 8.82
N CYS A 183 -11.89 -6.55 10.15
CA CYS A 183 -13.07 -6.26 10.97
C CYS A 183 -13.54 -4.80 10.87
N ILE A 184 -12.59 -3.86 10.86
CA ILE A 184 -12.85 -2.43 10.71
C ILE A 184 -13.41 -2.16 9.30
N ALA A 185 -12.74 -2.67 8.26
CA ALA A 185 -13.20 -2.55 6.88
C ALA A 185 -14.61 -3.16 6.71
N ALA A 186 -14.87 -4.31 7.32
CA ALA A 186 -16.13 -5.04 7.18
C ALA A 186 -17.29 -4.29 7.81
N ARG A 187 -17.09 -3.62 8.95
CA ARG A 187 -18.16 -2.90 9.65
C ARG A 187 -18.52 -1.57 9.00
N LEU A 188 -17.56 -0.92 8.36
CA LEU A 188 -17.68 0.50 8.05
C LEU A 188 -17.63 0.84 6.56
N LEU A 189 -17.12 -0.05 5.70
CA LEU A 189 -17.30 0.13 4.26
C LEU A 189 -18.80 -0.04 3.95
N PRO A 190 -19.48 0.99 3.40
CA PRO A 190 -20.85 0.82 2.96
C PRO A 190 -20.89 -0.22 1.83
N PRO A 191 -21.97 -1.03 1.73
CA PRO A 191 -22.17 -1.88 0.55
C PRO A 191 -22.12 -1.00 -0.70
N GLY A 192 -21.22 -1.30 -1.64
CA GLY A 192 -21.06 -0.52 -2.85
C GLY A 192 -22.13 -0.89 -3.87
N VAL A 193 -22.88 0.09 -4.36
CA VAL A 193 -23.71 -0.08 -5.55
C VAL A 193 -22.77 -0.15 -6.77
N PRO A 194 -22.86 -1.16 -7.65
CA PRO A 194 -21.98 -1.28 -8.82
C PRO A 194 -22.04 -0.02 -9.68
N SER A 195 -20.88 0.61 -9.95
CA SER A 195 -20.84 1.96 -10.53
C SER A 195 -20.83 2.02 -12.07
N SER A 196 -20.85 0.91 -12.80
CA SER A 196 -21.00 0.99 -14.27
C SER A 196 -21.47 -0.31 -14.96
N ASN A 197 -22.23 -0.15 -16.05
CA ASN A 197 -22.65 -1.20 -17.00
C ASN A 197 -21.72 -1.30 -18.23
N LEU A 198 -20.56 -0.65 -18.23
CA LEU A 198 -19.63 -0.62 -19.37
C LEU A 198 -18.72 -1.86 -19.40
N SER A 199 -18.43 -2.39 -20.59
CA SER A 199 -17.61 -3.60 -20.73
C SER A 199 -16.11 -3.31 -20.53
N TYR A 200 -15.45 -4.20 -19.79
CA TYR A 200 -14.04 -4.19 -19.36
C TYR A 200 -13.00 -3.75 -20.43
N PRO A 201 -13.04 -4.25 -21.68
CA PRO A 201 -12.08 -3.83 -22.69
C PRO A 201 -12.28 -2.37 -23.12
N ARG A 202 -13.52 -1.86 -23.07
CA ARG A 202 -13.83 -0.48 -23.46
C ARG A 202 -13.38 0.52 -22.41
N LEU A 203 -13.40 0.16 -21.13
CA LEU A 203 -12.88 1.02 -20.06
C LEU A 203 -11.35 1.16 -20.20
N LEU A 204 -10.63 0.05 -20.37
CA LEU A 204 -9.19 0.06 -20.62
C LEU A 204 -8.84 0.77 -21.95
N ALA A 205 -9.62 0.53 -23.01
CA ALA A 205 -9.45 1.23 -24.28
C ALA A 205 -9.74 2.73 -24.17
N SER A 206 -10.60 3.17 -23.26
CA SER A 206 -10.91 4.60 -23.07
C SER A 206 -9.78 5.38 -22.37
N LEU A 207 -8.92 4.69 -21.63
CA LEU A 207 -7.72 5.30 -21.03
C LEU A 207 -6.65 5.62 -22.08
N TRP A 208 -6.64 4.91 -23.22
CA TRP A 208 -5.63 5.08 -24.26
C TRP A 208 -5.70 6.43 -24.99
N PRO A 209 -6.88 6.91 -25.46
CA PRO A 209 -7.04 8.27 -25.99
C PRO A 209 -6.67 9.33 -24.96
N LEU A 210 -7.10 9.18 -23.70
CA LEU A 210 -6.76 10.11 -22.62
C LEU A 210 -5.24 10.25 -22.41
N MET A 211 -4.51 9.14 -22.40
CA MET A 211 -3.05 9.12 -22.27
C MET A 211 -2.33 9.63 -23.53
N ARG A 212 -2.91 9.40 -24.72
CA ARG A 212 -2.36 9.84 -26.01
C ARG A 212 -2.55 11.34 -26.23
N ASP A 213 -3.74 11.86 -25.94
CA ASP A 213 -4.19 13.19 -26.33
C ASP A 213 -3.78 14.26 -25.30
N ASN A 214 -3.54 13.87 -24.04
CA ASN A 214 -3.13 14.80 -22.98
C ASN A 214 -1.64 14.67 -22.65
N SER A 215 -0.81 15.45 -23.35
CA SER A 215 0.63 15.57 -23.06
C SER A 215 0.96 15.88 -21.58
N PRO A 216 0.21 16.75 -20.87
CA PRO A 216 0.46 17.02 -19.46
C PRO A 216 0.31 15.78 -18.56
N ILE A 217 -0.67 14.92 -18.85
CA ILE A 217 -0.89 13.69 -18.07
C ILE A 217 0.30 12.74 -18.23
N ARG A 218 0.80 12.56 -19.46
CA ARG A 218 1.98 11.72 -19.73
C ARG A 218 3.22 12.24 -19.00
N GLN A 219 3.43 13.55 -18.99
CA GLN A 219 4.54 14.17 -18.26
C GLN A 219 4.42 13.92 -16.75
N SER A 220 3.25 14.14 -16.16
CA SER A 220 3.01 13.85 -14.74
C SER A 220 3.21 12.36 -14.42
N MET A 221 2.77 11.44 -15.28
CA MET A 221 2.99 10.00 -15.09
C MET A 221 4.48 9.64 -15.12
N MET A 222 5.26 10.18 -16.07
CA MET A 222 6.71 9.93 -16.16
C MET A 222 7.46 10.50 -14.95
N VAL A 223 7.14 11.75 -14.56
CA VAL A 223 7.73 12.38 -13.37
C VAL A 223 7.41 11.57 -12.12
N GLN A 224 6.14 11.15 -11.96
CA GLN A 224 5.74 10.36 -10.80
C GLN A 224 6.44 9.00 -10.79
N ALA A 225 6.54 8.32 -11.95
CA ALA A 225 7.22 7.03 -12.06
C ALA A 225 8.71 7.13 -11.70
N LEU A 226 9.41 8.16 -12.21
CA LEU A 226 10.82 8.40 -11.90
C LEU A 226 11.03 8.72 -10.42
N LEU A 227 10.22 9.61 -9.83
CA LEU A 227 10.28 9.93 -8.41
C LEU A 227 10.05 8.68 -7.55
N TRP A 228 9.08 7.84 -7.93
CA TRP A 228 8.75 6.61 -7.21
C TRP A 228 9.87 5.56 -7.30
N ALA A 229 10.49 5.44 -8.48
CA ALA A 229 11.65 4.58 -8.71
C ALA A 229 12.85 5.02 -7.88
N CYS A 230 13.19 6.32 -7.89
CA CYS A 230 14.25 6.89 -7.05
C CYS A 230 13.98 6.64 -5.56
N PHE A 231 12.74 6.86 -5.11
CA PHE A 231 12.35 6.62 -3.72
C PHE A 231 12.54 5.15 -3.31
N ASN A 232 12.18 4.20 -4.16
CA ASN A 232 12.33 2.78 -3.83
C ASN A 232 13.78 2.32 -3.91
N ALA A 233 14.52 2.79 -4.91
CA ALA A 233 15.95 2.50 -5.02
C ALA A 233 16.71 2.99 -3.78
N PHE A 234 16.39 4.19 -3.28
CA PHE A 234 16.95 4.69 -2.02
C PHE A 234 16.64 3.75 -0.85
N TRP A 235 15.36 3.42 -0.63
CA TRP A 235 14.96 2.63 0.54
C TRP A 235 15.42 1.16 0.52
N VAL A 236 15.45 0.51 -0.65
CA VAL A 236 15.92 -0.88 -0.77
C VAL A 236 17.43 -0.96 -0.50
N ASN A 237 18.22 0.02 -0.98
CA ASN A 237 19.66 0.02 -0.76
C ASN A 237 20.06 0.51 0.64
N LEU A 238 19.25 1.36 1.28
CA LEU A 238 19.54 1.91 2.61
C LEU A 238 19.79 0.83 3.66
N ALA A 239 18.97 -0.22 3.70
CA ALA A 239 19.12 -1.33 4.66
C ALA A 239 20.45 -2.09 4.44
N GLY A 240 20.83 -2.34 3.18
CA GLY A 240 22.09 -3.00 2.86
C GLY A 240 23.34 -2.15 3.11
N LEU A 241 23.25 -0.83 2.84
CA LEU A 241 24.31 0.15 3.11
C LEU A 241 24.57 0.34 4.60
N LEU A 242 23.52 0.36 5.43
CA LEU A 242 23.66 0.47 6.88
C LEU A 242 24.24 -0.79 7.51
N ALA A 243 23.81 -1.96 7.03
CA ALA A 243 24.28 -3.25 7.54
C ALA A 243 25.73 -3.57 7.16
N ASN A 244 26.13 -3.30 5.90
CA ASN A 244 27.45 -3.66 5.37
C ASN A 244 28.42 -2.46 5.26
N GLY A 245 27.99 -1.26 5.63
CA GLY A 245 28.81 -0.04 5.60
C GLY A 245 29.75 0.07 6.81
N PRO A 246 30.60 1.12 6.86
CA PRO A 246 31.63 1.30 7.89
C PRO A 246 31.09 1.43 9.33
N TRP A 247 29.78 1.59 9.50
CA TRP A 247 29.14 1.89 10.78
C TRP A 247 28.47 0.66 11.42
N HIS A 248 28.38 -0.47 10.71
CA HIS A 248 27.79 -1.76 11.18
C HIS A 248 26.45 -1.59 11.91
N LEU A 249 25.55 -0.77 11.36
CA LEU A 249 24.28 -0.46 12.00
C LEU A 249 23.19 -1.46 11.56
N GLY A 250 22.52 -2.07 12.53
CA GLY A 250 21.49 -3.10 12.31
C GLY A 250 20.18 -2.60 11.71
N SER A 251 19.25 -3.53 11.52
CA SER A 251 17.90 -3.30 10.96
C SER A 251 17.10 -2.22 11.69
N ALA A 252 17.28 -2.05 13.00
CA ALA A 252 16.61 -1.00 13.79
C ALA A 252 16.98 0.41 13.31
N TRP A 253 18.22 0.66 12.90
CA TRP A 253 18.65 1.98 12.40
C TRP A 253 18.10 2.27 11.00
N ALA A 254 18.03 1.25 10.14
CA ALA A 254 17.35 1.38 8.85
C ALA A 254 15.85 1.70 9.03
N GLY A 255 15.21 1.11 10.04
CA GLY A 255 13.83 1.42 10.43
C GLY A 255 13.66 2.82 11.06
N ALA A 256 14.65 3.32 11.81
CA ALA A 256 14.61 4.63 12.48
C ALA A 256 14.59 5.82 11.50
N PHE A 257 15.19 5.68 10.31
CA PHE A 257 15.02 6.66 9.24
C PHE A 257 13.54 6.84 8.82
N GLY A 258 12.71 5.82 9.05
CA GLY A 258 11.26 5.90 8.87
C GLY A 258 10.64 6.97 9.78
N ILE A 259 11.13 7.12 11.01
CA ILE A 259 10.63 8.12 11.97
C ILE A 259 10.92 9.54 11.46
N ILE A 260 12.11 9.79 10.91
CA ILE A 260 12.48 11.09 10.32
C ILE A 260 11.55 11.41 9.14
N GLY A 261 11.30 10.42 8.27
CA GLY A 261 10.33 10.56 7.19
C GLY A 261 8.92 10.85 7.71
N ALA A 262 8.51 10.24 8.84
CA ALA A 262 7.16 10.40 9.39
C ALA A 262 6.95 11.81 9.93
N VAL A 263 7.98 12.37 10.58
CA VAL A 263 8.00 13.78 11.00
C VAL A 263 7.90 14.71 9.78
N GLY A 264 8.64 14.42 8.69
CA GLY A 264 8.55 15.18 7.45
C GLY A 264 7.16 15.12 6.79
N ALA A 265 6.53 13.95 6.75
CA ALA A 265 5.18 13.76 6.22
C ALA A 265 4.11 14.48 7.07
N PHE A 266 4.27 14.47 8.39
CA PHE A 266 3.41 15.25 9.29
C PHE A 266 3.59 16.76 9.08
N ALA A 267 4.82 17.25 8.99
CA ALA A 267 5.12 18.66 8.75
C ALA A 267 4.53 19.16 7.41
N ALA A 268 4.61 18.35 6.36
CA ALA A 268 4.03 18.66 5.05
C ALA A 268 2.49 18.69 5.04
N SER A 269 1.82 18.08 6.02
CA SER A 269 0.34 18.13 6.12
C SER A 269 -0.18 19.43 6.77
N TYR A 270 0.70 20.21 7.40
CA TYR A 270 0.37 21.47 8.07
C TYR A 270 0.79 22.73 7.28
N GLY A 271 1.52 22.58 6.17
CA GLY A 271 1.92 23.67 5.25
C GLY A 271 1.10 23.66 3.97
#